data_AF-A0A7G7G5P0-F1
#
_entry.id   AF-A0A7G7G5P0-F1
#
_cell.length_a   1.000
_cell.length_b   1.000
_cell.length_c   1.000
_cell.angle_alpha   90.00
_cell.angle_beta   90.00
_cell.angle_gamma   90.00
#
_symmetry.space_group_name_H-M   'P 1'
#
loop_
_entity.id
_entity.type
_entity.pdbx_description
1 polymer ?
#
loop_
_entity_poly.entity_id
_entity_poly.type
_entity_poly.pdbx_seq_one_letter_code
_entity_poly.pdbx_strand_id
1 'polypeptide(L)'
;MKKVVNCFKTAALAAVLLASSAAYATTGVPVQGSANLKGKALMDKSDCNACHQMEVKVVGPSFKDIAKKYSADKTAVNKLSDKIIKGGAGSWGDIPMAPHPQVSKADASEMVKYILSLAPASGAKPAAKKS
;
A
#
# COMPACT_ATOMS: atom_id res chain seq x y z
N MET A 1 -7.23 -62.50 40.09
CA MET A 1 -8.13 -62.60 38.94
C MET A 1 -7.50 -61.84 37.77
N LYS A 2 -7.33 -62.49 36.61
CA LYS A 2 -6.98 -61.91 35.27
C LYS A 2 -5.61 -61.18 35.20
N LYS A 3 -4.45 -61.84 34.97
CA LYS A 3 -3.91 -62.29 33.66
C LYS A 3 -4.27 -61.39 32.48
N VAL A 4 -3.23 -60.83 31.82
CA VAL A 4 -3.01 -60.61 30.36
C VAL A 4 -1.76 -59.70 30.27
N VAL A 5 -0.56 -60.21 29.89
CA VAL A 5 -0.07 -60.45 28.50
C VAL A 5 0.18 -59.08 27.81
N ASN A 6 1.28 -58.70 27.18
CA ASN A 6 2.47 -59.33 26.56
C ASN A 6 3.50 -58.16 26.39
N CYS A 7 4.80 -58.30 26.59
CA CYS A 7 5.81 -58.97 25.74
C CYS A 7 6.45 -58.05 24.68
N PHE A 8 7.73 -58.35 24.44
CA PHE A 8 8.65 -57.84 23.41
C PHE A 8 9.36 -56.51 23.74
N LYS A 9 10.61 -56.56 24.24
CA LYS A 9 11.88 -56.78 23.50
C LYS A 9 12.26 -55.56 22.64
N THR A 10 13.16 -54.70 23.13
CA THR A 10 14.60 -54.57 22.75
C THR A 10 14.90 -53.80 21.47
N ALA A 11 16.10 -53.19 21.47
CA ALA A 11 16.88 -52.59 20.37
C ALA A 11 16.57 -51.09 20.10
N ALA A 12 17.45 -50.15 20.47
CA ALA A 12 18.81 -49.87 19.97
C ALA A 12 18.83 -49.15 18.62
N LEU A 13 19.47 -47.97 18.64
CA LEU A 13 20.14 -47.20 17.58
C LEU A 13 19.58 -47.26 16.15
N ALA A 14 19.19 -46.09 15.64
CA ALA A 14 19.81 -45.51 14.44
C ALA A 14 19.47 -44.01 14.35
N ALA A 15 20.48 -43.17 14.59
CA ALA A 15 20.47 -41.80 14.13
C ALA A 15 20.59 -41.80 12.59
N VAL A 16 19.64 -41.17 11.90
CA VAL A 16 19.81 -40.78 10.50
C VAL A 16 19.55 -39.29 10.39
N LEU A 17 20.67 -38.55 10.42
CA LEU A 17 20.79 -37.19 9.96
C LEU A 17 20.67 -37.17 8.43
N LEU A 18 19.57 -36.64 7.91
CA LEU A 18 19.54 -36.09 6.56
C LEU A 18 18.85 -34.72 6.63
N ALA A 19 19.69 -33.70 6.78
CA ALA A 19 19.34 -32.30 6.65
C ALA A 19 18.99 -32.02 5.18
N SER A 20 17.71 -31.81 4.90
CA SER A 20 17.26 -31.20 3.65
C SER A 20 17.11 -29.71 3.88
N SER A 21 18.20 -28.96 3.75
CA SER A 21 18.18 -27.51 3.62
C SER A 21 17.59 -27.14 2.25
N ALA A 22 16.26 -27.12 2.18
CA ALA A 22 15.57 -26.37 1.15
C ALA A 22 15.89 -24.89 1.39
N ALA A 23 16.90 -24.39 0.68
CA ALA A 23 17.15 -22.98 0.50
C ALA A 23 15.90 -22.39 -0.17
N TYR A 24 14.99 -21.86 0.64
CA TYR A 24 13.99 -20.94 0.14
C TYR A 24 14.76 -19.71 -0.33
N ALA A 25 14.98 -19.64 -1.63
CA ALA A 25 15.34 -18.41 -2.29
C ALA A 25 14.23 -17.39 -1.94
N THR A 26 14.52 -16.53 -0.97
CA THR A 26 13.72 -15.34 -0.71
C THR A 26 13.90 -14.47 -1.95
N THR A 27 13.00 -14.62 -2.90
CA THR A 27 12.75 -13.58 -3.88
C THR A 27 12.31 -12.38 -3.06
N GLY A 28 13.21 -11.41 -2.90
CA GLY A 28 12.94 -10.16 -2.21
C GLY A 28 11.81 -9.44 -2.91
N VAL A 29 10.57 -9.72 -2.49
CA VAL A 29 9.43 -8.85 -2.75
C VAL A 29 9.74 -7.54 -2.03
N PRO A 30 9.85 -6.39 -2.72
CA PRO A 30 10.02 -5.13 -2.03
C PRO A 30 8.80 -4.94 -1.15
N VAL A 31 9.00 -4.98 0.17
CA VAL A 31 7.96 -4.67 1.16
C VAL A 31 7.63 -3.19 1.06
N GLN A 32 6.82 -2.83 0.06
CA GLN A 32 6.20 -1.50 -0.06
C GLN A 32 5.09 -1.29 0.98
N GLY A 33 4.97 -2.18 1.98
CA GLY A 33 3.83 -2.25 2.88
C GLY A 33 3.76 -1.14 3.94
N SER A 34 4.89 -0.67 4.48
CA SER A 34 4.84 0.16 5.70
C SER A 34 4.45 1.62 5.45
N ALA A 35 5.01 2.26 4.41
CA ALA A 35 4.71 3.65 4.06
C ALA A 35 3.25 3.82 3.58
N ASN A 36 2.74 2.83 2.83
CA ASN A 36 1.38 2.85 2.31
C ASN A 36 0.33 2.77 3.43
N LEU A 37 0.59 2.03 4.51
CA LEU A 37 -0.33 1.92 5.63
C LEU A 37 -0.40 3.21 6.46
N LYS A 38 0.73 3.89 6.70
CA LYS A 38 0.75 5.17 7.42
C LYS A 38 0.02 6.26 6.62
N GLY A 39 0.35 6.40 5.33
CA GLY A 39 -0.30 7.38 4.45
C GLY A 39 -1.80 7.20 4.38
N LYS A 40 -2.27 5.96 4.22
CA LYS A 40 -3.70 5.65 4.24
C LYS A 40 -4.36 6.04 5.56
N ALA A 41 -3.79 5.64 6.70
CA ALA A 41 -4.36 5.94 8.02
C ALA A 41 -4.44 7.44 8.30
N LEU A 42 -3.49 8.22 7.81
CA LEU A 42 -3.52 9.68 7.88
C LEU A 42 -4.65 10.27 7.03
N MET A 43 -4.82 9.77 5.80
CA MET A 43 -5.92 10.20 4.92
C MET A 43 -7.29 9.83 5.48
N ASP A 44 -7.45 8.64 6.05
CA ASP A 44 -8.70 8.17 6.66
C ASP A 44 -9.12 9.04 7.87
N LYS A 45 -8.17 9.69 8.54
CA LYS A 45 -8.40 10.63 9.65
C LYS A 45 -8.54 12.09 9.20
N SER A 46 -8.38 12.35 7.92
CA SER A 46 -8.43 13.68 7.33
C SER A 46 -9.74 13.87 6.57
N ASP A 47 -9.99 15.09 6.13
CA ASP A 47 -11.16 15.52 5.36
C ASP A 47 -11.00 15.34 3.84
N CYS A 48 -9.93 14.66 3.39
CA CYS A 48 -9.62 14.50 1.97
C CYS A 48 -10.77 13.87 1.17
N ASN A 49 -11.54 12.97 1.81
CA ASN A 49 -12.66 12.24 1.22
C ASN A 49 -13.89 13.13 0.95
N ALA A 50 -13.97 14.34 1.51
CA ALA A 50 -15.04 15.29 1.21
C ALA A 50 -14.99 15.77 -0.26
N CYS A 51 -13.79 15.85 -0.84
CA CYS A 51 -13.57 16.39 -2.18
C CYS A 51 -12.91 15.39 -3.15
N HIS A 52 -12.26 14.34 -2.64
CA HIS A 52 -11.59 13.33 -3.45
C HIS A 52 -12.16 11.95 -3.16
N GLN A 53 -12.40 11.17 -4.22
CA GLN A 53 -12.87 9.80 -4.09
C GLN A 53 -11.85 8.84 -4.71
N MET A 54 -11.95 7.56 -4.37
CA MET A 54 -10.97 6.56 -4.81
C MET A 54 -10.89 6.46 -6.34
N GLU A 55 -12.05 6.40 -7.02
CA GLU A 55 -12.13 6.09 -8.46
C GLU A 55 -12.92 7.09 -9.29
N VAL A 56 -13.62 8.02 -8.64
CA VAL A 56 -14.51 8.97 -9.31
C VAL A 56 -14.07 10.39 -9.02
N LYS A 57 -14.14 11.26 -10.02
CA LYS A 57 -14.02 12.69 -9.82
C LYS A 57 -15.32 13.19 -9.19
N VAL A 58 -15.21 13.97 -8.11
CA VAL A 58 -16.33 14.70 -7.52
C VAL A 58 -16.03 16.20 -7.64
N VAL A 59 -15.50 16.83 -6.58
CA VAL A 59 -14.96 18.18 -6.62
C VAL A 59 -13.54 18.15 -7.18
N GLY A 60 -12.66 17.38 -6.52
CA GLY A 60 -11.30 17.09 -6.94
C GLY A 60 -11.21 15.83 -7.82
N PRO A 61 -10.06 15.62 -8.49
CA PRO A 61 -9.77 14.38 -9.21
C PRO A 61 -9.80 13.16 -8.28
N SER A 62 -10.03 11.97 -8.84
CA SER A 62 -9.94 10.74 -8.04
C SER A 62 -8.50 10.47 -7.59
N PHE A 63 -8.32 9.75 -6.47
CA PHE A 63 -6.97 9.38 -6.02
C PHE A 63 -6.24 8.52 -7.07
N LYS A 64 -6.95 7.62 -7.77
CA LYS A 64 -6.39 6.85 -8.89
C LYS A 64 -5.98 7.72 -10.08
N ASP A 65 -6.73 8.76 -10.41
CA ASP A 65 -6.36 9.69 -11.49
C ASP A 65 -5.10 10.48 -11.12
N ILE A 66 -4.98 10.93 -9.86
CA ILE A 66 -3.76 11.56 -9.35
C ILE A 66 -2.59 10.58 -9.50
N ALA A 67 -2.74 9.36 -9.02
CA ALA A 67 -1.71 8.33 -9.10
C ALA A 67 -1.27 8.09 -10.56
N LYS A 68 -2.23 7.97 -11.48
CA LYS A 68 -1.97 7.76 -12.91
C LYS A 68 -1.24 8.94 -13.55
N LYS A 69 -1.65 10.19 -13.26
CA LYS A 69 -1.04 11.40 -13.86
C LYS A 69 0.42 11.57 -13.43
N TYR A 70 0.75 11.23 -12.19
CA TYR A 70 2.05 11.49 -11.59
C TYR A 70 2.95 10.26 -11.43
N SER A 71 2.54 9.10 -11.94
CA SER A 71 3.25 7.82 -11.76
C SER A 71 4.72 7.84 -12.22
N ALA A 72 5.03 8.61 -13.27
CA ALA A 72 6.39 8.75 -13.80
C ALA A 72 7.16 9.97 -13.27
N ASP A 73 6.53 10.84 -12.47
CA ASP A 73 7.16 12.05 -11.95
C ASP A 73 7.88 11.76 -10.63
N LYS A 74 9.22 11.68 -10.68
CA LYS A 74 10.08 11.49 -9.51
C LYS A 74 9.97 12.61 -8.46
N THR A 75 9.45 13.77 -8.84
CA THR A 75 9.25 14.92 -7.96
C THR A 75 7.82 15.03 -7.43
N ALA A 76 6.93 14.11 -7.81
CA ALA A 76 5.51 14.14 -7.47
C ALA A 76 5.26 14.19 -5.96
N VAL A 77 6.01 13.43 -5.16
CA VAL A 77 5.87 13.42 -3.70
C VAL A 77 6.04 14.83 -3.14
N ASN A 78 7.10 15.52 -3.53
CA ASN A 78 7.38 16.87 -3.05
C ASN A 78 6.31 17.88 -3.52
N LYS A 79 6.03 17.90 -4.83
CA LYS A 79 5.07 18.83 -5.45
C LYS A 79 3.67 18.69 -4.88
N LEU A 80 3.16 17.46 -4.78
CA LEU A 80 1.81 17.20 -4.29
C LEU A 80 1.70 17.45 -2.79
N SER A 81 2.76 17.17 -2.02
CA SER A 81 2.77 17.51 -0.59
C SER A 81 2.70 19.02 -0.38
N ASP A 82 3.42 19.81 -1.20
CA ASP A 82 3.29 21.27 -1.15
C ASP A 82 1.89 21.73 -1.59
N LYS A 83 1.30 21.07 -2.59
CA LYS A 83 -0.06 21.36 -3.04
C LYS A 83 -1.09 21.12 -1.92
N ILE A 84 -0.96 20.04 -1.16
CA ILE A 84 -1.83 19.74 0.00
C ILE A 84 -1.78 20.88 1.02
N ILE A 85 -0.57 21.28 1.40
CA ILE A 85 -0.36 22.29 2.46
C ILE A 85 -0.80 23.68 1.99
N LYS A 86 -0.44 24.07 0.77
CA LYS A 86 -0.63 25.44 0.24
C LYS A 86 -1.93 25.63 -0.53
N GLY A 87 -2.59 24.55 -0.95
CA GLY A 87 -3.77 24.59 -1.81
C GLY A 87 -3.47 25.08 -3.24
N GLY A 88 -4.53 25.55 -3.91
CA GLY A 88 -4.47 26.25 -5.20
C GLY A 88 -5.15 25.51 -6.36
N ALA A 89 -5.13 26.11 -7.55
CA ALA A 89 -5.84 25.64 -8.76
C ALA A 89 -4.88 25.29 -9.92
N GLY A 90 -5.43 25.02 -11.11
CA GLY A 90 -4.72 24.96 -12.40
C GLY A 90 -4.24 23.57 -12.85
N SER A 91 -3.93 22.66 -11.92
CA SER A 91 -3.43 21.32 -12.29
C SER A 91 -4.52 20.37 -12.82
N TRP A 92 -5.78 20.66 -12.51
CA TRP A 92 -6.95 19.80 -12.76
C TRP A 92 -8.22 20.57 -13.17
N GLY A 93 -8.08 21.88 -13.42
CA GLY A 93 -9.18 22.83 -13.67
C GLY A 93 -9.09 24.07 -12.79
N ASP A 94 -10.14 24.88 -12.85
CA ASP A 94 -10.19 26.19 -12.19
C ASP A 94 -10.63 26.13 -10.73
N ILE A 95 -11.28 25.05 -10.31
CA ILE A 95 -11.71 24.85 -8.92
C ILE A 95 -10.45 24.69 -8.03
N PRO A 96 -10.21 25.61 -7.07
CA PRO A 96 -9.05 25.53 -6.19
C PRO A 96 -9.24 24.47 -5.12
N MET A 97 -8.16 23.77 -4.77
CA MET A 97 -8.10 22.99 -3.53
C MET A 97 -7.79 23.92 -2.36
N ALA A 98 -8.55 23.84 -1.27
CA ALA A 98 -8.26 24.59 -0.05
C ALA A 98 -6.89 24.20 0.54
N PRO A 99 -6.17 25.14 1.18
CA PRO A 99 -4.91 24.83 1.87
C PRO A 99 -5.17 24.00 3.13
N HIS A 100 -4.25 23.07 3.43
CA HIS A 100 -4.27 22.26 4.66
C HIS A 100 -2.98 22.53 5.48
N PRO A 101 -2.78 23.74 6.04
CA PRO A 101 -1.56 24.12 6.74
C PRO A 101 -1.31 23.33 8.03
N GLN A 102 -2.33 22.67 8.57
CA GLN A 102 -2.25 21.79 9.73
C GLN A 102 -1.53 20.46 9.43
N VAL A 103 -1.43 20.06 8.16
CA VAL A 103 -0.76 18.83 7.77
C VAL A 103 0.73 19.09 7.65
N SER A 104 1.54 18.34 8.41
CA SER A 104 2.99 18.45 8.32
C SER A 104 3.50 18.00 6.95
N LYS A 105 4.65 18.54 6.50
CA LYS A 105 5.28 18.10 5.24
C LYS A 105 5.60 16.61 5.22
N ALA A 106 5.99 16.06 6.38
CA ALA A 106 6.28 14.64 6.53
C ALA A 106 5.01 13.80 6.34
N ASP A 107 3.91 14.16 7.00
CA ASP A 107 2.65 13.41 6.89
C ASP A 107 2.02 13.56 5.50
N ALA A 108 2.04 14.76 4.92
CA ALA A 108 1.61 14.97 3.53
C ALA A 108 2.41 14.08 2.56
N SER A 109 3.72 13.91 2.79
CA SER A 109 4.55 13.04 1.96
C SER A 109 4.15 11.57 2.08
N GLU A 110 3.80 11.08 3.28
CA GLU A 110 3.29 9.72 3.47
C GLU A 110 1.93 9.52 2.80
N MET A 111 1.01 10.49 2.92
CA MET A 111 -0.28 10.47 2.24
C MET A 111 -0.10 10.40 0.71
N VAL A 112 0.79 11.24 0.14
CA VAL A 112 1.05 11.25 -1.30
C VAL A 112 1.69 9.94 -1.78
N LYS A 113 2.63 9.36 -1.03
CA LYS A 113 3.20 8.05 -1.37
C LYS A 113 2.12 6.98 -1.48
N TYR A 114 1.18 6.97 -0.54
CA TYR A 114 0.03 6.08 -0.61
C TYR A 114 -0.82 6.36 -1.87
N ILE A 115 -1.16 7.61 -2.17
CA ILE A 115 -1.91 7.96 -3.39
C ILE A 115 -1.18 7.46 -4.63
N LEU A 116 0.12 7.70 -4.77
CA LEU A 116 0.90 7.28 -5.95
C LEU A 116 1.01 5.75 -6.07
N SER A 117 0.92 5.01 -4.96
CA SER A 117 0.85 3.55 -4.99
C SER A 117 -0.44 2.99 -5.59
N LEU A 118 -1.49 3.82 -5.75
CA LEU A 118 -2.76 3.43 -6.35
C LEU A 118 -2.72 3.41 -7.88
N ALA A 119 -1.59 3.82 -8.48
CA ALA A 119 -1.43 3.74 -9.92
C ALA A 119 -1.55 2.28 -10.36
N PRO A 120 -2.28 1.98 -11.45
CA PRO A 120 -2.33 0.63 -11.98
C PRO A 120 -0.90 0.17 -12.25
N ALA A 121 -0.55 -1.04 -11.79
CA ALA A 121 0.71 -1.68 -12.14
C ALA A 121 0.83 -1.61 -13.67
N SER A 122 1.95 -1.07 -14.15
CA SER A 122 2.22 -0.77 -15.56
C SER A 122 1.78 -1.94 -16.45
N GLY A 123 0.58 -1.84 -17.05
CA GLY A 123 -0.05 -2.92 -17.83
C GLY A 123 -1.50 -3.29 -17.48
N ALA A 124 -2.06 -2.83 -16.35
CA ALA A 124 -3.46 -3.10 -16.03
C ALA A 124 -4.41 -2.23 -16.89
N LYS A 125 -5.12 -2.88 -17.82
CA LYS A 125 -6.21 -2.28 -18.61
C LYS A 125 -7.23 -1.64 -17.66
N PRO A 126 -7.72 -0.40 -17.92
CA PRO A 126 -8.70 0.25 -17.06
C PRO A 126 -9.92 -0.66 -16.91
N ALA A 127 -10.28 -1.00 -15.67
CA ALA A 127 -11.53 -1.68 -15.39
C ALA A 127 -12.67 -0.77 -15.86
N ALA A 128 -13.42 -1.23 -16.87
CA ALA A 128 -14.54 -0.50 -17.42
C ALA A 128 -15.58 -0.24 -16.32
N LYS A 129 -15.97 1.02 -16.13
CA LYS A 129 -17.11 1.40 -15.30
C LYS A 129 -18.36 0.72 -15.88
N LYS A 130 -19.04 -0.10 -15.09
CA LYS A 130 -20.41 -0.51 -15.39
C LYS A 130 -21.32 0.67 -15.05
N SER A 131 -22.09 1.10 -16.04
CA SER A 131 -23.13 2.14 -15.95
C SER A 131 -24.25 1.73 -15.01
#